data_AF-A0A7X6U3Q4-F1
#
_entry.id   AF-A0A7X6U3Q4-F1
#
_cell.length_a   1.000
_cell.length_b   1.000
_cell.length_c   1.000
_cell.angle_alpha   90.00
_cell.angle_beta   90.00
_cell.angle_gamma   90.00
#
_symmetry.space_group_name_H-M   'P 1'
#
loop_
_entity.id
_entity.type
_entity.pdbx_description
1 polymer ?
#
loop_
_entity_poly.entity_id
_entity_poly.type
_entity_poly.pdbx_seq_one_letter_code
_entity_poly.pdbx_strand_id
1 'polypeptide(L)'
;MSSQQNASKTRAELIAQIKSLLAREDAVLVAHYYVDPEIQDLALETGGCVGDSLEMARFGREHPASTVVVAGVRFMGETVSILSPEKRVLMPTLEATCSLDLGCPVDEFA
;
A
#
# COMPACT_ATOMS: atom_id res chain seq x y z
N MET A 1 -11.60 29.06 18.78
CA MET A 1 -12.50 28.60 17.70
C MET A 1 -11.59 28.10 16.59
N SER A 2 -11.41 26.82 16.28
CA SER A 2 -12.32 25.69 16.43
C SER A 2 -11.50 24.42 16.68
N SER A 3 -11.61 23.88 17.88
CA SER A 3 -11.32 22.49 18.18
C SER A 3 -12.36 21.64 17.44
N GLN A 4 -12.04 21.23 16.21
CA GLN A 4 -12.88 20.27 15.49
C GLN A 4 -12.79 18.92 16.19
N GLN A 5 -13.92 18.55 16.78
CA GLN A 5 -14.20 17.27 17.41
C GLN A 5 -14.00 16.14 16.39
N ASN A 6 -13.06 15.24 16.67
CA ASN A 6 -12.98 13.96 15.99
C ASN A 6 -14.18 13.11 16.41
N ALA A 7 -15.28 13.20 15.67
CA ALA A 7 -16.24 12.10 15.64
C ALA A 7 -15.51 10.89 15.04
N SER A 8 -15.47 9.77 15.76
CA SER A 8 -14.92 8.51 15.25
C SER A 8 -15.72 8.10 14.03
N LYS A 9 -15.12 8.20 12.84
CA LYS A 9 -15.75 7.74 11.60
C LYS A 9 -16.10 6.26 11.73
N THR A 10 -17.24 5.89 11.20
CA THR A 10 -17.62 4.50 11.05
C THR A 10 -16.72 3.83 10.00
N ARG A 11 -16.62 2.50 10.07
CA ARG A 11 -15.88 1.70 9.10
C ARG A 11 -16.35 1.95 7.65
N ALA A 12 -17.66 2.03 7.43
CA ALA A 12 -18.23 2.27 6.12
C ALA A 12 -17.85 3.65 5.56
N GLU A 13 -17.83 4.68 6.41
CA GLU A 13 -17.38 6.03 6.05
C GLU A 13 -15.89 6.05 5.69
N LEU A 14 -15.05 5.31 6.43
CA LEU A 14 -13.63 5.18 6.11
C LEU A 14 -13.41 4.50 4.76
N ILE A 15 -14.08 3.37 4.51
CA ILE A 15 -13.98 2.66 3.23
C ILE A 15 -14.41 3.56 2.06
N ALA A 16 -15.56 4.23 2.19
CA ALA A 16 -16.05 5.16 1.18
C ALA A 16 -15.06 6.32 0.93
N GLN A 17 -14.47 6.85 1.99
CA GLN A 17 -13.45 7.88 1.89
C GLN A 17 -12.18 7.37 1.19
N ILE A 18 -11.70 6.19 1.53
CA ILE A 18 -10.50 5.61 0.89
C ILE A 18 -10.76 5.40 -0.60
N LYS A 19 -11.91 4.84 -1.00
CA LYS A 19 -12.29 4.67 -2.41
C LYS A 19 -12.29 5.99 -3.17
N SER A 20 -12.86 7.04 -2.56
CA SER A 20 -12.87 8.39 -3.15
C SER A 20 -11.46 8.96 -3.31
N LEU A 21 -10.59 8.75 -2.32
CA LEU A 21 -9.20 9.19 -2.37
C LEU A 21 -8.40 8.44 -3.42
N LEU A 22 -8.55 7.12 -3.53
CA LEU A 22 -7.87 6.32 -4.54
C LEU A 22 -8.19 6.83 -5.96
N ALA A 23 -9.47 7.09 -6.24
CA ALA A 23 -9.88 7.67 -7.52
C ALA A 23 -9.33 9.08 -7.75
N ARG A 24 -9.37 9.95 -6.72
CA ARG A 24 -8.90 11.34 -6.82
C ARG A 24 -7.39 11.43 -7.06
N GLU A 25 -6.63 10.54 -6.45
CA GLU A 25 -5.16 10.52 -6.49
C GLU A 25 -4.60 9.67 -7.64
N ASP A 26 -5.46 9.16 -8.53
CA ASP A 26 -5.11 8.19 -9.58
C ASP A 26 -4.25 7.05 -9.01
N ALA A 27 -4.79 6.40 -7.98
CA ALA A 27 -4.09 5.44 -7.16
C ALA A 27 -4.75 4.06 -7.19
N VAL A 28 -3.91 3.02 -7.21
CA VAL A 28 -4.33 1.62 -7.02
C VAL A 28 -3.80 1.07 -5.71
N LEU A 29 -4.62 0.27 -5.02
CA LEU A 29 -4.25 -0.38 -3.76
C LEU A 29 -3.81 -1.83 -4.04
N VAL A 30 -2.58 -2.19 -3.67
CA VAL A 30 -2.10 -3.58 -3.70
C VAL A 30 -1.87 -4.07 -2.28
N ALA A 31 -2.31 -5.28 -1.97
CA ALA A 31 -2.29 -5.81 -0.61
C ALA A 31 -1.58 -7.17 -0.54
N HIS A 32 -0.75 -7.35 0.49
CA HIS A 32 -0.12 -8.64 0.75
C HIS A 32 -1.10 -9.63 1.40
N TYR A 33 -0.91 -10.94 1.20
CA TYR A 33 -1.77 -11.98 1.81
C TYR A 33 -1.91 -11.90 3.35
N TYR A 34 -1.00 -11.21 4.03
CA TYR A 34 -0.94 -11.15 5.50
C TYR A 34 -1.53 -9.87 6.10
N VAL A 35 -2.06 -8.96 5.28
CA VAL A 35 -2.81 -7.82 5.84
C VAL A 35 -4.21 -8.25 6.27
N ASP A 36 -4.87 -7.43 7.08
CA ASP A 36 -6.24 -7.72 7.54
C ASP A 36 -7.19 -7.97 6.36
N PRO A 37 -8.13 -8.94 6.47
CA PRO A 37 -9.05 -9.30 5.38
C PRO A 37 -9.81 -8.09 4.81
N GLU A 38 -10.12 -7.12 5.67
CA GLU A 38 -10.79 -5.89 5.29
C GLU A 38 -10.01 -5.04 4.26
N ILE A 39 -8.68 -5.06 4.36
CA ILE A 39 -7.78 -4.36 3.42
C ILE A 39 -7.64 -5.17 2.13
N GLN A 40 -7.67 -6.50 2.22
CA GLN A 40 -7.70 -7.38 1.05
C GLN A 40 -8.97 -7.17 0.23
N ASP A 41 -10.13 -7.18 0.88
CA ASP A 41 -11.42 -6.89 0.26
C ASP A 41 -11.41 -5.50 -0.39
N LEU A 42 -10.89 -4.49 0.31
CA LEU A 42 -10.79 -3.13 -0.21
C LEU A 42 -9.91 -3.06 -1.47
N ALA A 43 -8.78 -3.77 -1.50
CA ALA A 43 -7.91 -3.83 -2.67
C ALA A 43 -8.66 -4.43 -3.87
N LEU A 44 -9.34 -5.56 -3.69
CA LEU A 44 -10.11 -6.21 -4.75
C LEU A 44 -11.29 -5.34 -5.22
N GLU A 45 -12.05 -4.77 -4.30
CA GLU A 45 -13.20 -3.91 -4.60
C GLU A 45 -12.83 -2.62 -5.33
N THR A 46 -11.57 -2.19 -5.23
CA THR A 46 -11.06 -0.97 -5.88
C THR A 46 -10.28 -1.24 -7.17
N GLY A 47 -10.30 -2.50 -7.65
CA GLY A 47 -9.61 -2.90 -8.88
C GLY A 47 -8.11 -3.10 -8.71
N GLY A 48 -7.63 -3.21 -7.47
CA GLY A 48 -6.28 -3.61 -7.13
C GLY A 48 -6.10 -5.12 -7.09
N CYS A 49 -5.05 -5.57 -6.39
CA CYS A 49 -4.73 -6.99 -6.27
C CYS A 49 -4.38 -7.39 -4.83
N VAL A 50 -4.55 -8.69 -4.55
CA VAL A 50 -4.08 -9.33 -3.31
C VAL A 50 -3.08 -10.41 -3.73
N GLY A 51 -1.83 -10.28 -3.32
CA GLY A 51 -0.74 -11.09 -3.90
C GLY A 51 0.47 -11.25 -2.99
N ASP A 52 1.46 -12.01 -3.48
CA ASP A 52 2.81 -12.00 -2.91
C ASP A 52 3.58 -10.74 -3.36
N SER A 53 4.81 -10.58 -2.86
CA SER A 53 5.63 -9.38 -3.14
C SER A 53 5.93 -9.19 -4.63
N LEU A 54 6.14 -10.27 -5.39
CA LEU A 54 6.48 -10.19 -6.80
C LEU A 54 5.25 -9.87 -7.64
N GLU A 55 4.12 -10.51 -7.32
CA GLU A 55 2.83 -10.23 -7.96
C GLU A 55 2.42 -8.78 -7.75
N MET A 56 2.47 -8.27 -6.51
CA MET A 56 2.14 -6.88 -6.20
C MET A 56 3.00 -5.88 -6.99
N ALA A 57 4.31 -6.15 -7.12
CA ALA A 57 5.21 -5.26 -7.83
C ALA A 57 5.01 -5.30 -9.35
N ARG A 58 4.75 -6.48 -9.93
CA ARG A 58 4.41 -6.63 -11.36
C ARG A 58 3.08 -5.94 -11.69
N PHE A 59 2.05 -6.18 -10.86
CA PHE A 59 0.75 -5.54 -11.00
C PHE A 59 0.88 -4.02 -10.91
N GLY A 60 1.57 -3.49 -9.89
CA GLY A 60 1.77 -2.06 -9.72
C GLY A 60 2.43 -1.39 -10.93
N ARG A 61 3.43 -2.05 -11.54
CA ARG A 61 4.09 -1.60 -12.77
C ARG A 61 3.14 -1.58 -13.96
N GLU A 62 2.36 -2.64 -14.16
CA GLU A 62 1.50 -2.84 -15.34
C GLU A 62 0.18 -2.06 -15.25
N HIS A 63 -0.29 -1.74 -14.05
CA HIS A 63 -1.53 -1.00 -13.84
C HIS A 63 -1.44 0.42 -14.44
N PRO A 64 -2.50 1.01 -15.00
CA PRO A 64 -2.42 2.34 -15.61
C PRO A 64 -2.27 3.49 -14.61
N ALA A 65 -2.63 3.28 -13.34
CA ALA A 65 -2.56 4.30 -12.29
C ALA A 65 -1.12 4.84 -12.09
N SER A 66 -1.01 6.16 -11.89
CA SER A 66 0.26 6.85 -11.61
C SER A 66 0.72 6.72 -10.15
N THR A 67 -0.20 6.37 -9.24
CA THR A 67 0.10 6.10 -7.83
C THR A 67 -0.18 4.63 -7.46
N VAL A 68 0.70 4.02 -6.68
CA VAL A 68 0.49 2.68 -6.09
C VAL A 68 0.55 2.79 -4.57
N VAL A 69 -0.52 2.40 -3.88
CA VAL A 69 -0.56 2.26 -2.43
C VAL A 69 -0.27 0.80 -2.09
N VAL A 70 0.81 0.57 -1.35
CA VAL A 70 1.27 -0.77 -0.98
C VAL A 70 0.88 -1.05 0.47
N ALA A 71 -0.13 -1.89 0.66
CA ALA A 71 -0.48 -2.47 1.95
C ALA A 71 0.38 -3.73 2.19
N GLY A 72 1.58 -3.49 2.72
CA GLY A 72 2.58 -4.50 3.03
C GLY A 72 3.69 -3.91 3.91
N VAL A 73 4.86 -4.54 3.92
CA VAL A 73 6.04 -4.06 4.64
C VAL A 73 7.01 -3.31 3.72
N ARG A 74 7.95 -2.58 4.32
CA ARG A 74 8.79 -1.57 3.67
C ARG A 74 9.51 -2.06 2.42
N PHE A 75 10.23 -3.17 2.49
CA PHE A 75 10.95 -3.71 1.33
C PHE A 75 10.01 -4.04 0.15
N MET A 76 8.75 -4.40 0.42
CA MET A 76 7.77 -4.67 -0.64
C MET A 76 7.41 -3.36 -1.37
N GLY A 77 7.22 -2.27 -0.63
CA GLY A 77 7.02 -0.95 -1.21
C GLY A 77 8.24 -0.46 -2.00
N GLU A 78 9.44 -0.67 -1.46
CA GLU A 78 10.70 -0.36 -2.15
C GLU A 78 10.83 -1.18 -3.45
N THR A 79 10.43 -2.46 -3.44
CA THR A 79 10.40 -3.32 -4.63
C THR A 79 9.46 -2.78 -5.72
N VAL A 80 8.26 -2.33 -5.35
CA VAL A 80 7.32 -1.69 -6.30
C VAL A 80 7.95 -0.42 -6.89
N SER A 81 8.58 0.39 -6.06
CA SER A 81 9.25 1.64 -6.47
C SER A 81 10.41 1.38 -7.44
N ILE A 82 11.23 0.36 -7.17
CA ILE A 82 12.34 -0.06 -8.05
C ILE A 82 11.81 -0.52 -9.41
N LEU A 83 10.70 -1.25 -9.46
CA LEU A 83 10.13 -1.75 -10.72
C LEU A 83 9.26 -0.74 -11.46
N SER A 84 8.86 0.36 -10.81
CA SER A 84 7.97 1.40 -11.36
C SER A 84 8.52 2.81 -11.02
N PRO A 85 9.75 3.15 -11.46
CA PRO A 85 10.44 4.37 -11.03
C PRO A 85 9.72 5.67 -11.42
N GLU A 86 8.83 5.62 -12.41
CA GLU A 86 7.99 6.73 -12.85
C GLU A 86 6.73 6.95 -12.00
N LYS A 87 6.39 6.00 -11.12
CA LYS A 87 5.16 6.01 -10.32
C LYS A 87 5.40 6.50 -8.91
N ARG A 88 4.38 7.11 -8.33
CA ARG A 88 4.38 7.47 -6.91
C ARG A 88 4.01 6.25 -6.08
N VAL A 89 4.91 5.75 -5.24
CA VAL A 89 4.64 4.64 -4.32
C VAL A 89 4.40 5.15 -2.91
N LEU A 90 3.29 4.75 -2.31
CA LEU A 90 2.90 5.13 -0.95
C LEU A 90 2.71 3.88 -0.08
N MET A 91 3.04 4.01 1.19
CA MET A 91 2.76 3.00 2.22
C MET A 91 1.95 3.63 3.35
N PRO A 92 0.98 2.92 3.95
CA PRO A 92 0.22 3.43 5.09
C PRO A 92 1.12 3.83 6.27
N THR A 93 2.18 3.07 6.52
CA THR A 93 3.24 3.41 7.48
C THR A 93 4.57 2.82 7.01
N LEU A 94 5.66 3.59 7.13
CA LEU A 94 7.01 3.12 6.86
C LEU A 94 7.61 2.30 8.01
N GLU A 95 6.92 2.25 9.15
CA GLU A 95 7.29 1.42 10.31
C GLU A 95 6.88 -0.04 10.14
N ALA A 96 6.07 -0.36 9.13
CA ALA A 96 5.77 -1.75 8.77
C ALA A 96 7.01 -2.39 8.13
N THR A 97 7.80 -3.13 8.91
CA THR A 97 9.06 -3.74 8.46
C THR A 97 9.07 -5.26 8.63
N CYS A 98 10.02 -5.95 8.00
CA CYS A 98 10.24 -7.39 8.16
C CYS A 98 11.51 -7.63 8.99
N SER A 99 11.44 -8.51 9.99
CA SER A 99 12.61 -8.83 10.82
C SER A 99 13.75 -9.50 10.03
N LEU A 100 13.41 -10.27 8.99
CA LEU A 100 14.40 -10.93 8.12
C LEU A 100 15.13 -9.92 7.21
N ASP A 101 14.41 -8.89 6.76
CA ASP A 101 14.98 -7.78 5.97
C ASP A 101 15.94 -6.96 6.83
N LEU A 102 15.51 -6.58 8.04
CA LEU A 102 16.36 -5.86 8.99
C LEU A 102 17.56 -6.68 9.47
N GLY A 103 17.45 -8.01 9.49
CA GLY A 103 18.51 -8.93 9.89
C GLY A 103 19.58 -9.18 8.82
N CYS A 104 19.51 -8.51 7.66
CA CYS A 104 20.44 -8.67 6.55
C CYS A 104 21.14 -7.34 6.20
N PRO A 105 21.99 -6.79 7.09
CA PRO A 105 22.65 -5.52 6.85
C PRO A 105 23.72 -5.64 5.76
N VAL A 106 23.83 -4.62 4.92
CA VAL A 106 24.77 -4.60 3.78
C VAL A 106 26.24 -4.74 4.21
N ASP A 107 26.60 -4.24 5.38
CA ASP A 107 27.98 -4.24 5.89
C ASP A 107 28.49 -5.67 6.18
N GLU A 108 27.62 -6.66 6.33
CA GLU A 108 28.00 -8.08 6.48
C GLU A 108 28.43 -8.73 5.17
N PHE A 109 28.22 -8.06 4.02
CA PHE A 109 28.55 -8.55 2.68
C PHE A 109 29.69 -7.76 2.00
N ALA A 110 30.39 -6.89 2.75
CA ALA A 110 31.47 -6.02 2.26
C ALA A 110 32.85 -6.69 2.23
#